data_AF-A0A8E1WDF8-F1
#
_entry.id   AF-A0A8E1WDF8-F1
#
_cell.length_a   1.000
_cell.length_b   1.000
_cell.length_c   1.000
_cell.angle_alpha   90.00
_cell.angle_beta   90.00
_cell.angle_gamma   90.00
#
_symmetry.space_group_name_H-M   'P 1'
#
loop_
_entity.id
_entity.type
_entity.pdbx_description
1 polymer ?
#
loop_
_entity_poly.entity_id
_entity_poly.type
_entity_poly.pdbx_seq_one_letter_code
_entity_poly.pdbx_strand_id
1 'polypeptide(L)'
;MGAIIGLMITCFAAVGVYKLFTQSDFRKSLFGEFAASPIETTFIFALCACMLLFFWGVFIPALGTIKIPFMGKRYELWAVAGIASLVGFAIMVFYTWLKTPRSR
;
A
#
# COMPACT_ATOMS: atom_id res chain seq x y z
N MET A 1 8.91 -0.31 16.16
CA MET A 1 8.80 0.67 15.04
C MET A 1 7.74 0.25 14.02
N GLY A 2 7.71 -0.99 13.52
CA GLY A 2 6.73 -1.44 12.52
C GLY A 2 5.25 -1.26 12.92
N ALA A 3 4.90 -1.53 14.18
CA ALA A 3 3.52 -1.32 14.66
C ALA A 3 3.07 0.15 14.63
N ILE A 4 3.97 1.07 14.97
CA ILE A 4 3.69 2.52 14.92
C ILE A 4 3.45 2.95 13.47
N ILE A 5 4.29 2.49 12.53
CA ILE A 5 4.14 2.78 11.11
C ILE A 5 2.81 2.22 10.56
N GLY A 6 2.46 0.98 10.92
CA GLY A 6 1.18 0.37 10.52
C GLY A 6 -0.04 1.15 11.02
N LEU A 7 -0.01 1.62 12.27
CA LEU A 7 -1.05 2.47 12.84
C LEU A 7 -1.12 3.85 12.16
N MET A 8 0.03 4.48 11.87
CA MET A 8 0.08 5.75 11.15
C MET A 8 -0.53 5.63 9.75
N ILE A 9 -0.13 4.62 8.98
CA ILE A 9 -0.69 4.38 7.63
C ILE A 9 -2.19 4.10 7.73
N THR A 10 -2.64 3.37 8.75
CA THR A 10 -4.08 3.12 8.95
C THR A 10 -4.84 4.42 9.24
N CYS A 11 -4.31 5.28 10.11
CA CYS A 11 -4.91 6.59 10.39
C CYS A 11 -4.97 7.46 9.13
N PHE A 12 -3.90 7.51 8.34
CA PHE A 12 -3.91 8.25 7.08
C PHE A 12 -4.93 7.71 6.08
N ALA A 13 -5.05 6.38 5.96
CA ALA A 13 -6.05 5.76 5.10
C ALA A 13 -7.46 6.09 5.58
N ALA A 14 -7.75 5.98 6.87
CA ALA A 14 -9.06 6.29 7.44
C ALA A 14 -9.44 7.76 7.22
N VAL A 15 -8.54 8.70 7.51
CA VAL A 15 -8.76 10.14 7.29
C VAL A 15 -8.91 10.46 5.81
N GLY A 16 -8.09 9.84 4.95
CA GLY A 16 -8.15 10.00 3.49
C GLY A 16 -9.49 9.54 2.93
N VAL A 17 -9.95 8.36 3.34
CA VAL A 17 -11.27 7.82 2.95
C VAL A 17 -12.40 8.73 3.46
N TYR A 18 -12.34 9.16 4.71
CA TYR A 18 -13.34 10.08 5.26
C TYR A 18 -13.41 11.38 4.45
N LYS A 19 -12.27 12.01 4.16
CA LYS A 19 -12.21 13.23 3.36
C LYS A 19 -12.65 13.01 1.91
N LEU A 20 -12.36 11.86 1.32
CA LEU A 20 -12.81 11.50 -0.03
C LEU A 20 -14.34 11.53 -0.14
N PHE A 21 -15.05 11.08 0.91
CA PHE A 21 -16.52 11.05 0.93
C PHE A 21 -17.17 12.34 1.43
N THR A 22 -16.46 13.16 2.23
CA THR A 22 -17.04 14.36 2.86
C THR A 22 -16.63 15.68 2.22
N GLN A 23 -15.47 15.75 1.55
CA GLN A 23 -14.91 16.98 1.01
C GLN A 23 -14.76 16.91 -0.51
N SER A 24 -15.58 17.68 -1.23
CA SER A 24 -15.60 17.65 -2.69
C SER A 24 -14.32 18.19 -3.34
N ASP A 25 -13.66 19.17 -2.71
CA ASP A 25 -12.40 19.74 -3.21
C ASP A 25 -11.23 18.77 -3.05
N PHE A 26 -11.17 18.05 -1.93
CA PHE A 26 -10.18 17.00 -1.70
C PHE A 26 -10.32 15.87 -2.73
N ARG A 27 -11.55 15.45 -3.02
CA ARG A 27 -11.83 14.47 -4.06
C ARG A 27 -11.38 14.93 -5.44
N LYS A 28 -11.64 16.18 -5.81
CA LYS A 28 -11.15 16.76 -7.08
C LYS A 28 -9.63 16.79 -7.14
N SER A 29 -8.96 17.15 -6.05
CA SER A 29 -7.49 17.10 -5.94
C SER A 29 -6.96 15.69 -6.18
N LEU A 30 -7.53 14.68 -5.50
CA LEU A 30 -7.12 13.29 -5.65
C LEU A 30 -7.30 12.77 -7.09
N PHE A 31 -8.41 13.09 -7.75
CA PHE A 31 -8.60 12.71 -9.15
C PHE A 31 -7.69 13.48 -10.10
N GLY A 32 -7.35 14.74 -9.78
CA GLY A 32 -6.35 15.51 -10.51
C GLY A 32 -4.96 14.89 -10.43
N GLU A 33 -4.53 14.50 -9.22
CA GLU A 33 -3.26 13.80 -8.99
C GLU A 33 -3.25 12.45 -9.72
N PHE A 34 -4.34 11.68 -9.63
CA PHE A 34 -4.46 10.42 -10.35
C PHE A 34 -4.41 10.59 -11.87
N ALA A 35 -5.00 11.67 -12.41
CA ALA A 35 -4.92 11.96 -13.84
C ALA A 35 -3.51 12.38 -14.29
N ALA A 36 -2.75 13.06 -13.42
CA ALA A 36 -1.40 13.50 -13.72
C ALA A 36 -0.37 12.35 -13.72
N SER A 37 -0.50 11.39 -12.79
CA SER A 37 0.46 10.27 -12.66
C SER A 37 -0.22 8.93 -12.30
N PRO A 38 -1.12 8.41 -13.16
CA PRO A 38 -2.00 7.28 -12.81
C PRO A 38 -1.23 6.02 -12.42
N ILE A 39 -0.10 5.74 -13.07
CA ILE A 39 0.72 4.56 -12.80
C ILE A 39 1.38 4.65 -11.42
N GLU A 40 1.96 5.80 -11.10
CA GLU A 40 2.66 6.02 -9.83
C GLU A 40 1.68 6.04 -8.66
N THR A 41 0.55 6.74 -8.81
CA THR A 41 -0.51 6.76 -7.79
C THR A 41 -1.08 5.36 -7.55
N THR A 42 -1.36 4.59 -8.59
CA THR A 42 -1.86 3.20 -8.46
C THR A 42 -0.85 2.31 -7.77
N PHE A 43 0.43 2.44 -8.12
CA PHE A 43 1.51 1.67 -7.50
C PHE A 43 1.64 1.97 -6.01
N ILE A 44 1.68 3.25 -5.62
CA ILE A 44 1.76 3.67 -4.22
C ILE A 44 0.52 3.19 -3.44
N PHE A 45 -0.68 3.35 -4.03
CA PHE A 45 -1.92 2.90 -3.39
C PHE A 45 -1.92 1.38 -3.16
N ALA A 46 -1.52 0.59 -4.16
CA ALA A 46 -1.40 -0.86 -4.04
C ALA A 46 -0.35 -1.26 -3.00
N LEU A 47 0.79 -0.56 -2.94
CA LEU A 47 1.83 -0.79 -1.94
C LEU A 47 1.30 -0.53 -0.52
N CYS A 48 0.65 0.62 -0.29
CA CYS A 48 0.04 0.95 1.00
C CYS A 48 -1.04 -0.07 1.40
N ALA A 49 -1.87 -0.50 0.46
CA ALA A 49 -2.89 -1.52 0.71
C ALA A 49 -2.25 -2.87 1.11
N CYS A 50 -1.19 -3.30 0.42
CA CYS A 50 -0.46 -4.53 0.77
C CYS A 50 0.20 -4.45 2.14
N MET A 51 0.79 -3.30 2.50
CA MET A 51 1.37 -3.09 3.83
C MET A 51 0.30 -3.14 4.93
N LEU A 52 -0.88 -2.56 4.69
CA LEU A 52 -2.00 -2.62 5.62
C LEU A 52 -2.57 -4.04 5.75
N LEU A 53 -2.73 -4.76 4.65
CA LEU A 53 -3.19 -6.15 4.65
C LEU A 53 -2.20 -7.07 5.36
N PHE A 54 -0.89 -6.86 5.17
CA PHE A 54 0.15 -7.57 5.91
C PHE A 54 0.07 -7.24 7.40
N PHE A 55 0.04 -5.96 7.77
CA PHE A 55 -0.04 -5.53 9.17
C PHE A 55 -1.28 -6.10 9.86
N TRP A 56 -2.48 -5.80 9.36
CA TRP A 56 -3.72 -6.26 9.97
C TRP A 56 -3.89 -7.77 9.90
N GLY A 57 -3.37 -8.43 8.85
CA GLY A 57 -3.36 -9.88 8.76
C GLY A 57 -2.45 -10.57 9.78
N VAL A 58 -1.34 -9.95 10.18
CA VAL A 58 -0.47 -10.48 11.25
C VAL A 58 -1.05 -10.22 12.64
N PHE A 59 -1.68 -9.06 12.86
CA PHE A 59 -2.13 -8.63 14.19
C PHE A 59 -3.59 -9.00 14.53
N ILE A 60 -4.46 -9.24 13.53
CA ILE A 60 -5.86 -9.64 13.73
C ILE A 60 -6.04 -11.11 13.32
N PRO A 61 -6.33 -12.03 14.27
CA PRO A 61 -6.48 -13.46 13.97
C PRO A 61 -7.53 -13.79 12.89
N ALA A 62 -8.63 -13.05 12.88
CA ALA A 62 -9.70 -13.21 11.88
C ALA A 62 -9.22 -12.91 10.45
N LEU A 63 -8.28 -11.98 10.28
CA LEU A 63 -7.68 -11.66 8.98
C LEU A 63 -6.49 -12.58 8.66
N GLY A 64 -5.75 -13.00 9.69
CA GLY A 64 -4.59 -13.88 9.56
C GLY A 64 -4.90 -15.31 9.14
N THR A 65 -6.17 -15.73 9.21
CA THR A 65 -6.65 -17.05 8.80
C THR A 65 -7.27 -17.06 7.40
N ILE A 66 -7.38 -15.89 6.75
CA ILE A 66 -7.93 -15.78 5.40
C ILE A 66 -6.91 -16.35 4.42
N LYS A 67 -7.31 -17.44 3.76
CA LYS A 67 -6.52 -18.09 2.71
C LYS A 67 -7.00 -17.69 1.34
N ILE A 68 -6.08 -17.29 0.49
CA ILE A 68 -6.36 -17.02 -0.93
C ILE A 68 -5.74 -18.10 -1.82
N PRO A 69 -6.44 -18.54 -2.88
CA PRO A 69 -5.86 -19.42 -3.87
C PRO A 69 -4.85 -18.62 -4.71
N PHE A 70 -3.60 -19.07 -4.71
CA PHE A 70 -2.54 -18.50 -5.54
C PHE A 70 -1.71 -19.64 -6.13
N MET A 71 -1.55 -19.67 -7.46
CA MET A 71 -0.83 -20.73 -8.19
C MET A 71 -1.24 -22.16 -7.78
N GLY A 72 -2.55 -22.41 -7.64
CA GLY A 72 -3.09 -23.74 -7.29
C GLY A 72 -2.89 -24.17 -5.84
N LYS A 73 -2.28 -23.34 -4.98
CA LYS A 73 -2.10 -23.58 -3.55
C LYS A 73 -2.83 -22.52 -2.73
N ARG A 74 -3.17 -22.83 -1.48
CA ARG A 74 -3.79 -21.89 -0.53
C ARG A 74 -2.70 -21.25 0.32
N TYR A 75 -2.52 -19.94 0.16
CA TYR A 75 -1.59 -19.16 0.96
C TYR A 75 -2.36 -18.22 1.87
N GLU A 76 -1.81 -17.93 3.03
CA GLU A 76 -2.37 -16.91 3.91
C GLU A 76 -2.28 -15.54 3.23
N LEU A 77 -3.38 -14.79 3.23
CA LEU A 77 -3.52 -13.48 2.58
C LEU A 77 -2.42 -12.51 3.05
N TRP A 78 -2.15 -12.51 4.36
CA TRP A 78 -1.14 -11.67 4.97
C TRP A 78 0.26 -11.98 4.43
N ALA A 79 0.60 -13.27 4.24
CA ALA A 79 1.90 -13.67 3.73
C ALA A 79 2.10 -13.21 2.28
N VAL A 80 1.07 -13.35 1.44
CA VAL A 80 1.11 -12.87 0.04
C VAL A 80 1.21 -11.35 -0.02
N ALA A 81 0.42 -10.63 0.80
CA ALA A 81 0.48 -9.18 0.91
C ALA A 81 1.86 -8.71 1.41
N GLY A 82 2.45 -9.44 2.36
CA GLY A 82 3.80 -9.20 2.85
C GLY A 82 4.86 -9.31 1.75
N ILE A 83 4.85 -10.41 1.00
CA ILE A 83 5.76 -10.63 -0.14
C ILE A 83 5.58 -9.53 -1.19
N ALA A 84 4.33 -9.23 -1.58
CA ALA A 84 4.04 -8.18 -2.55
C ALA A 84 4.54 -6.81 -2.09
N SER A 85 4.37 -6.48 -0.79
CA SER A 85 4.86 -5.21 -0.24
C SER A 85 6.39 -5.10 -0.25
N LEU A 86 7.10 -6.19 0.06
CA LEU A 86 8.56 -6.23 0.03
C LEU A 86 9.11 -6.09 -1.39
N VAL A 87 8.52 -6.83 -2.34
CA VAL A 87 8.90 -6.75 -3.76
C VAL A 87 8.61 -5.35 -4.31
N GLY A 88 7.43 -4.79 -4.03
CA GLY A 88 7.08 -3.43 -4.43
C GLY A 88 8.03 -2.39 -3.85
N PHE A 89 8.37 -2.48 -2.57
CA PHE A 89 9.35 -1.59 -1.95
C PHE A 89 10.74 -1.71 -2.59
N ALA A 90 11.21 -2.93 -2.85
CA ALA A 90 12.49 -3.15 -3.52
C ALA A 90 12.53 -2.53 -4.93
N ILE A 91 11.44 -2.67 -5.70
CA ILE A 91 11.29 -2.04 -7.02
C ILE A 91 11.36 -0.51 -6.90
N MET A 92 10.65 0.06 -5.92
CA MET A 92 10.65 1.51 -5.69
C MET A 92 12.04 2.04 -5.35
N VAL A 93 12.76 1.37 -4.44
CA VAL A 93 14.13 1.73 -4.05
C VAL A 93 15.06 1.64 -5.26
N PHE A 94 14.99 0.55 -6.03
CA PHE A 94 15.84 0.37 -7.20
C PHE A 94 15.55 1.41 -8.29
N TYR A 95 14.28 1.69 -8.56
CA TYR A 95 13.87 2.74 -9.50
C TYR A 95 14.37 4.13 -9.06
N THR A 96 14.25 4.45 -7.77
CA THR A 96 14.71 5.73 -7.21
C THR A 96 16.23 5.86 -7.29
N TRP A 97 16.95 4.77 -7.03
CA TRP A 97 18.40 4.72 -7.15
C TRP A 97 18.88 4.92 -8.59
N LEU A 98 18.15 4.40 -9.58
CA LEU A 98 18.44 4.63 -11.00
C LEU A 98 18.10 6.05 -11.47
N LYS A 99 17.06 6.68 -10.89
CA LYS A 99 16.60 8.03 -11.26
C LYS A 99 17.45 9.14 -10.64
N THR A 100 18.09 8.89 -9.50
CA THR A 100 18.97 9.88 -8.85
C THR A 100 20.21 10.11 -9.72
N PRO A 101 20.49 11.34 -10.20
CA PRO A 101 21.73 11.61 -10.92
C PRO A 101 22.89 11.31 -9.98
N ARG A 102 23.69 10.30 -10.32
CA ARG A 102 24.98 10.08 -9.68
C ARG A 102 25.89 11.22 -10.10
N SER A 103 25.86 12.33 -9.36
CA SER A 103 26.97 13.27 -9.35
C SER A 103 28.22 12.45 -9.00
N ARG A 104 29.17 12.40 -9.92
CA ARG A 104 30.56 12.10 -9.57
C ARG A 104 31.09 13.16 -8.62
#